data_AF-A0A3S0LLN5-F1
#
_entry.id   AF-A0A3S0LLN5-F1
#
_cell.length_a   1.000
_cell.length_b   1.000
_cell.length_c   1.000
_cell.angle_alpha   90.00
_cell.angle_beta   90.00
_cell.angle_gamma   90.00
#
_symmetry.space_group_name_H-M   'P 1'
#
loop_
_entity.id
_entity.type
_entity.pdbx_description
1 polymer ?
#
loop_
_entity_poly.entity_id
_entity_poly.type
_entity_poly.pdbx_seq_one_letter_code
_entity_poly.pdbx_strand_id
1 'polypeptide(L)'
;MWISFQCKLGGKVDQFWMQTNKYSNGTLKEGDNGYVKPISTPVDIINLSLGGKSTMSCESNSYMQDAVTAAYKMNISIAIAAGNEATDTTYVTPVNCEEALGIASSKMSGEISSFSNFGQFADIAFNGEDINSALIGTSLYGNTSGYCSTSANYDNCYGEGSGTSMSAPSAVGVLALLKMVHPDLSAKEREAMMLSTAAPYELNGHGQASRASKVGYGAGVANAYNAIRNDALAIDSVNVQHRYEEFVSPAQEAYLTQMIEVVPTACSMYNVQFGSLQHHVSGISYNIMQTNATGNISSVSFDKTIVTDVPRTIVDTTTYLRAAVQSCKNGTCGDIVEVDFSHSVSPSICEG
;
A
#
# COMPACT_ATOMS: atom_id res chain seq x y z
N MET A 1 2.55 2.06 -22.71
CA MET A 1 1.12 1.97 -23.05
C MET A 1 0.35 2.34 -21.80
N TRP A 2 -0.62 3.25 -21.88
CA TRP A 2 -1.44 3.64 -20.73
C TRP A 2 -2.68 2.77 -20.75
N ILE A 3 -3.01 2.22 -19.59
CA ILE A 3 -4.25 1.48 -19.39
C ILE A 3 -5.01 2.19 -18.28
N SER A 4 -6.17 2.72 -18.57
CA SER A 4 -7.04 3.34 -17.57
C SER A 4 -8.23 2.43 -17.34
N PHE A 5 -8.67 2.35 -16.09
CA PHE A 5 -9.78 1.48 -15.71
C PHE A 5 -10.90 2.33 -15.11
N GLN A 6 -12.13 2.02 -15.50
CA GLN A 6 -13.33 2.61 -14.93
C GLN A 6 -14.13 1.51 -14.25
N CYS A 7 -14.53 1.72 -13.00
CA CYS A 7 -15.37 0.79 -12.26
C CYS A 7 -16.83 1.23 -12.44
N LYS A 8 -17.66 0.42 -13.08
CA LYS A 8 -19.10 0.68 -13.13
C LYS A 8 -19.78 0.04 -11.92
N LEU A 9 -20.73 0.77 -11.32
CA LEU A 9 -21.68 0.22 -10.35
C LEU A 9 -22.44 -0.93 -11.01
N GLY A 10 -22.13 -2.16 -10.61
CA GLY A 10 -22.56 -3.40 -11.28
C GLY A 10 -21.51 -4.52 -11.35
N GLY A 11 -20.33 -4.33 -10.76
CA GLY A 11 -19.31 -5.38 -10.62
C GLY A 11 -18.48 -5.65 -11.88
N LYS A 12 -18.44 -4.69 -12.82
CA LYS A 12 -17.64 -4.78 -14.04
C LYS A 12 -16.64 -3.63 -14.08
N VAL A 13 -15.38 -3.97 -14.40
CA VAL A 13 -14.32 -3.01 -14.68
C VAL A 13 -14.24 -2.85 -16.20
N ASP A 14 -14.45 -1.64 -16.69
CA ASP A 14 -14.21 -1.28 -18.08
C ASP A 14 -12.76 -0.83 -18.24
N GLN A 15 -12.12 -1.29 -19.31
CA GLN A 15 -10.74 -0.94 -19.64
C GLN A 15 -10.71 0.06 -20.81
N PHE A 16 -9.99 1.15 -20.61
CA PHE A 16 -9.72 2.18 -21.61
C PHE A 16 -8.24 2.18 -21.92
N TRP A 17 -7.91 2.32 -23.20
CA TRP A 17 -6.53 2.38 -23.66
C TRP A 17 -6.20 3.82 -24.01
N MET A 18 -4.99 4.28 -23.66
CA MET A 18 -4.46 5.54 -24.17
C MET A 18 -3.10 5.29 -24.80
N GLN A 19 -2.91 5.81 -26.02
CA GLN A 19 -1.70 5.65 -26.79
C GLN A 19 -0.90 6.95 -26.78
N THR A 20 0.34 6.89 -26.28
CA THR A 20 1.22 8.06 -26.13
C THR A 20 2.21 8.27 -27.26
N ASN A 21 2.34 7.29 -28.16
CA ASN A 21 3.26 7.43 -29.29
C ASN A 21 2.63 8.36 -30.32
N LYS A 22 3.29 9.48 -30.63
CA LYS A 22 3.10 10.15 -31.92
C LYS A 22 3.55 9.17 -32.98
N TYR A 23 2.61 8.71 -33.82
CA TYR A 23 2.99 8.17 -35.12
C TYR A 23 3.72 9.29 -35.86
N SER A 24 4.79 8.95 -36.58
CA SER A 24 5.60 9.88 -37.38
C SER A 24 4.81 10.66 -38.44
N ASN A 25 3.51 10.37 -38.62
CA ASN A 25 2.65 10.91 -39.68
C ASN A 25 1.35 11.60 -39.19
N GLY A 26 1.22 11.97 -37.92
CA GLY A 26 0.09 12.77 -37.40
C GLY A 26 -0.89 12.01 -36.48
N THR A 27 -2.05 12.64 -36.20
CA THR A 27 -3.11 12.13 -35.30
C THR A 27 -3.96 11.08 -36.02
N LEU A 28 -4.07 9.87 -35.46
CA LEU A 28 -4.97 8.83 -35.95
C LEU A 28 -6.44 9.30 -35.89
N LYS A 29 -7.24 8.92 -36.89
CA LYS A 29 -8.68 9.17 -36.98
C LYS A 29 -9.47 7.87 -36.83
N GLU A 30 -10.76 8.02 -36.52
CA GLU A 30 -11.68 6.87 -36.48
C GLU A 30 -11.68 6.14 -37.83
N GLY A 31 -11.31 4.86 -37.81
CA GLY A 31 -11.10 4.02 -39.00
C GLY A 31 -9.64 3.70 -39.31
N ASP A 32 -8.66 4.40 -38.72
CA ASP A 32 -7.25 4.06 -38.88
C ASP A 32 -6.85 2.83 -38.05
N ASN A 33 -5.92 2.02 -38.56
CA ASN A 33 -5.36 0.90 -37.81
C ASN A 33 -4.68 1.39 -36.54
N GLY A 34 -5.18 0.94 -35.39
CA GLY A 34 -4.72 1.34 -34.06
C GLY A 34 -5.27 2.64 -33.51
N TYR A 35 -6.31 3.21 -34.14
CA TYR A 35 -7.08 4.27 -33.51
C TYR A 35 -7.73 3.79 -32.22
N VAL A 36 -7.47 4.51 -31.13
CA VAL A 36 -8.16 4.33 -29.85
C VAL A 36 -9.04 5.53 -29.60
N LYS A 37 -10.34 5.28 -29.40
CA LYS A 37 -11.31 6.35 -29.14
C LYS A 37 -10.92 7.14 -27.88
N PRO A 38 -10.93 8.48 -27.91
CA PRO A 38 -10.67 9.28 -26.73
C PRO A 38 -11.60 8.93 -25.57
N ILE A 39 -11.06 8.99 -24.36
CA ILE A 39 -11.83 8.83 -23.13
C ILE A 39 -12.92 9.93 -23.10
N SER A 40 -14.18 9.51 -22.93
CA SER A 40 -15.35 10.39 -22.88
C SER A 40 -16.08 10.37 -21.53
N THR A 41 -15.61 9.54 -20.61
CA THR A 41 -16.11 9.40 -19.23
C THR A 41 -14.93 9.44 -18.25
N PRO A 42 -15.11 10.01 -17.04
CA PRO A 42 -14.07 9.96 -16.00
C PRO A 42 -13.67 8.51 -15.70
N VAL A 43 -12.37 8.29 -15.44
CA VAL A 43 -11.80 7.01 -15.01
C VAL A 43 -11.59 7.03 -13.50
N ASP A 44 -11.56 5.85 -12.87
CA ASP A 44 -11.35 5.75 -11.42
C ASP A 44 -9.90 5.45 -11.06
N ILE A 45 -9.17 4.77 -11.97
CA ILE A 45 -7.81 4.30 -11.73
C ILE A 45 -6.98 4.34 -13.03
N ILE A 46 -5.72 4.74 -12.92
CA ILE A 46 -4.77 4.83 -14.04
C ILE A 46 -3.60 3.88 -13.80
N ASN A 47 -3.26 3.05 -14.80
CA ASN A 47 -2.03 2.27 -14.86
C ASN A 47 -1.00 2.94 -15.78
N LEU A 48 0.20 3.17 -15.24
CA LEU A 48 1.36 3.69 -15.95
C LEU A 48 2.50 2.67 -15.94
N SER A 49 2.42 1.68 -16.83
CA SER A 49 3.54 0.77 -17.14
C SER A 49 4.56 1.46 -18.04
N LEU A 50 5.17 2.54 -17.55
CA LEU A 50 6.19 3.34 -18.21
C LEU A 50 7.09 4.02 -17.20
N GLY A 51 8.28 4.38 -17.64
CA GLY A 51 9.22 5.17 -16.88
C GLY A 51 10.44 5.47 -17.74
N GLY A 52 11.18 6.48 -17.33
CA GLY A 52 12.44 6.84 -17.97
C GLY A 52 13.46 7.27 -16.93
N LYS A 53 14.74 7.07 -17.26
CA LYS A 53 15.83 7.59 -16.46
C LYS A 53 15.68 9.11 -16.35
N SER A 54 15.69 9.59 -15.11
CA SER A 54 15.73 11.00 -14.78
C SER A 54 17.02 11.30 -14.02
N THR A 55 17.57 12.49 -14.24
CA THR A 55 18.71 13.01 -13.47
C THR A 55 18.27 13.85 -12.28
N MET A 56 16.95 14.05 -12.11
CA MET A 56 16.35 14.90 -11.07
C MET A 56 15.08 14.22 -10.51
N SER A 57 14.65 14.64 -9.31
CA SER A 57 13.32 14.26 -8.80
C SER A 57 12.24 14.72 -9.77
N CYS A 58 11.08 14.07 -9.77
CA CYS A 58 9.88 14.68 -10.35
C CYS A 58 9.54 15.89 -9.48
N GLU A 59 10.21 17.01 -9.79
CA GLU A 59 10.16 18.21 -8.97
C GLU A 59 8.72 18.73 -8.87
N SER A 60 8.44 19.45 -7.78
CA SER A 60 7.17 20.07 -7.41
C SER A 60 6.65 21.15 -8.39
N ASN A 61 7.22 21.26 -9.59
CA ASN A 61 6.77 22.13 -10.69
C ASN A 61 6.90 21.45 -12.07
N SER A 62 6.83 20.12 -12.13
CA SER A 62 6.76 19.40 -13.40
C SER A 62 5.31 19.14 -13.81
N TYR A 63 5.03 19.18 -15.12
CA TYR A 63 3.71 18.81 -15.65
C TYR A 63 3.28 17.39 -15.28
N MET A 64 4.25 16.51 -14.97
CA MET A 64 3.97 15.16 -14.48
C MET A 64 3.48 15.17 -13.04
N GLN A 65 4.13 15.95 -12.16
CA GLN A 65 3.67 16.15 -10.78
C GLN A 65 2.27 16.78 -10.77
N ASP A 66 2.04 17.81 -11.58
CA ASP A 66 0.72 18.44 -11.71
C ASP A 66 -0.35 17.44 -12.14
N ALA A 67 -0.01 16.54 -13.07
CA ALA A 67 -0.93 15.48 -13.52
C ALA A 67 -1.22 14.46 -12.41
N VAL A 68 -0.20 14.03 -11.65
CA VAL A 68 -0.37 13.13 -10.50
C VAL A 68 -1.25 13.77 -9.44
N THR A 69 -0.94 15.01 -9.03
CA THR A 69 -1.73 15.76 -8.05
C THR A 69 -3.15 16.04 -8.54
N ALA A 70 -3.36 16.34 -9.82
CA ALA A 70 -4.69 16.56 -10.39
C ALA A 70 -5.54 15.27 -10.34
N ALA A 71 -4.96 14.11 -10.66
CA ALA A 71 -5.66 12.84 -10.57
C ALA A 71 -6.09 12.53 -9.12
N TYR A 72 -5.22 12.71 -8.13
CA TYR A 72 -5.59 12.51 -6.73
C TYR A 72 -6.68 13.48 -6.26
N LYS A 73 -6.64 14.75 -6.67
CA LYS A 73 -7.72 15.73 -6.41
C LYS A 73 -9.06 15.32 -7.02
N MET A 74 -9.02 14.58 -8.13
CA MET A 74 -10.21 14.00 -8.77
C MET A 74 -10.60 12.63 -8.20
N ASN A 75 -9.95 12.19 -7.11
CA ASN A 75 -10.16 10.89 -6.48
C ASN A 75 -9.80 9.68 -7.38
N ILE A 76 -8.84 9.86 -8.28
CA ILE A 76 -8.35 8.84 -9.20
C ILE A 76 -7.07 8.23 -8.62
N SER A 77 -7.03 6.91 -8.42
CA SER A 77 -5.80 6.22 -8.02
C SER A 77 -4.85 6.10 -9.23
N ILE A 78 -3.55 6.17 -9.00
CA ILE A 78 -2.54 6.00 -10.06
C ILE A 78 -1.52 4.99 -9.61
N ALA A 79 -1.31 3.92 -10.38
CA ALA A 79 -0.23 2.96 -10.16
C ALA A 79 0.84 3.12 -11.25
N ILE A 80 2.10 3.32 -10.84
CA ILE A 80 3.22 3.58 -11.75
C ILE A 80 4.27 2.47 -11.60
N ALA A 81 4.70 1.85 -12.70
CA ALA A 81 5.77 0.86 -12.67
C ALA A 81 7.10 1.49 -12.21
N ALA A 82 7.80 0.83 -11.28
CA ALA A 82 9.06 1.32 -10.73
C ALA A 82 10.23 1.32 -11.73
N GLY A 83 10.16 0.49 -12.78
CA GLY A 83 11.22 0.29 -13.78
C GLY A 83 12.02 -1.00 -13.57
N ASN A 84 12.91 -1.32 -14.53
CA ASN A 84 13.49 -2.66 -14.70
C ASN A 84 15.02 -2.66 -14.80
N GLU A 85 15.69 -1.67 -14.21
CA GLU A 85 17.13 -1.43 -14.34
C GLU A 85 17.92 -1.80 -13.07
N ALA A 86 17.26 -2.37 -12.05
CA ALA A 86 17.82 -2.62 -10.73
C ALA A 86 18.50 -1.38 -10.13
N THR A 87 17.85 -0.22 -10.24
CA THR A 87 18.36 1.07 -9.77
C THR A 87 17.44 1.71 -8.74
N ASP A 88 17.94 2.75 -8.08
CA ASP A 88 17.17 3.55 -7.13
C ASP A 88 16.12 4.38 -7.88
N THR A 89 14.87 4.24 -7.47
CA THR A 89 13.70 4.92 -8.03
C THR A 89 13.82 6.44 -7.98
N THR A 90 14.67 7.01 -7.13
CA THR A 90 15.00 8.44 -7.13
C THR A 90 15.43 8.95 -8.51
N TYR A 91 16.03 8.10 -9.34
CA TYR A 91 16.50 8.42 -10.70
C TYR A 91 15.53 7.97 -11.80
N VAL A 92 14.26 7.76 -11.49
CA VAL A 92 13.26 7.23 -12.43
C VAL A 92 11.96 8.02 -12.33
N THR A 93 11.52 8.60 -13.45
CA THR A 93 10.30 9.42 -13.53
C THR A 93 9.30 8.74 -14.48
N PRO A 94 7.99 8.72 -14.17
CA PRO A 94 7.30 9.47 -13.10
C PRO A 94 7.12 8.75 -11.76
N VAL A 95 7.72 7.57 -11.55
CA VAL A 95 7.55 6.86 -10.27
C VAL A 95 8.05 7.67 -9.07
N ASN A 96 9.06 8.52 -9.25
CA ASN A 96 9.56 9.44 -8.22
C ASN A 96 8.76 10.75 -8.05
N CYS A 97 7.55 10.85 -8.62
CA CYS A 97 6.64 11.96 -8.33
C CYS A 97 6.09 11.82 -6.90
N GLU A 98 5.94 12.94 -6.22
CA GLU A 98 5.38 12.99 -4.88
C GLU A 98 3.95 12.43 -4.90
N GLU A 99 3.64 11.63 -3.89
CA GLU A 99 2.38 10.89 -3.75
C GLU A 99 2.13 9.83 -4.83
N ALA A 100 3.00 9.61 -5.81
CA ALA A 100 2.77 8.52 -6.77
C ALA A 100 2.89 7.16 -6.09
N LEU A 101 1.99 6.23 -6.43
CA LEU A 101 2.09 4.84 -5.98
C LEU A 101 3.01 4.05 -6.91
N GLY A 102 4.24 3.82 -6.46
CA GLY A 102 5.26 3.06 -7.15
C GLY A 102 5.10 1.55 -6.97
N ILE A 103 4.97 0.85 -8.09
CA ILE A 103 4.77 -0.60 -8.14
C ILE A 103 6.04 -1.28 -8.61
N ALA A 104 6.64 -2.06 -7.73
CA ALA A 104 7.78 -2.89 -8.07
C ALA A 104 7.39 -4.35 -8.32
N SER A 105 8.35 -5.15 -8.75
CA SER A 105 8.14 -6.51 -9.20
C SER A 105 8.67 -7.50 -8.18
N SER A 106 7.85 -8.51 -7.86
CA SER A 106 8.28 -9.72 -7.16
C SER A 106 8.11 -10.95 -8.04
N LYS A 107 8.73 -12.03 -7.59
CA LYS A 107 8.45 -13.41 -8.01
C LYS A 107 7.21 -13.93 -7.30
N MET A 108 6.73 -15.08 -7.76
CA MET A 108 5.70 -15.86 -7.07
C MET A 108 6.11 -16.27 -5.65
N SER A 109 7.42 -16.43 -5.38
CA SER A 109 7.95 -16.73 -4.05
C SER A 109 7.88 -15.54 -3.06
N GLY A 110 7.49 -14.36 -3.54
CA GLY A 110 7.51 -13.11 -2.77
C GLY A 110 8.87 -12.38 -2.78
N GLU A 111 9.93 -13.00 -3.30
CA GLU A 111 11.21 -12.31 -3.47
C GLU A 111 11.12 -11.23 -4.54
N ILE A 112 11.72 -10.06 -4.29
CA ILE A 112 11.79 -8.97 -5.28
C ILE A 112 12.61 -9.40 -6.50
N SER A 113 12.05 -9.14 -7.68
CA SER A 113 12.64 -9.47 -8.97
C SER A 113 13.99 -8.82 -9.15
N SER A 114 14.97 -9.55 -9.69
CA SER A 114 16.37 -9.09 -9.81
C SER A 114 16.53 -7.78 -10.60
N PHE A 115 15.64 -7.54 -11.56
CA PHE A 115 15.59 -6.32 -12.36
C PHE A 115 14.80 -5.17 -11.74
N SER A 116 13.94 -5.41 -10.74
CA SER A 116 13.07 -4.37 -10.21
C SER A 116 13.89 -3.22 -9.63
N ASN A 117 13.51 -1.99 -9.99
CA ASN A 117 13.99 -0.81 -9.29
C ASN A 117 13.47 -0.80 -7.84
N PHE A 118 14.18 -0.09 -6.97
CA PHE A 118 14.01 -0.11 -5.52
C PHE A 118 14.17 1.29 -4.90
N GLY A 119 14.10 1.41 -3.57
CA GLY A 119 14.26 2.67 -2.86
C GLY A 119 12.92 3.32 -2.49
N GLN A 120 12.98 4.57 -2.07
CA GLN A 120 11.88 5.24 -1.36
C GLN A 120 10.59 5.43 -2.16
N PHE A 121 10.64 5.37 -3.50
CA PHE A 121 9.45 5.51 -4.36
C PHE A 121 8.99 4.17 -4.93
N ALA A 122 9.41 3.06 -4.34
CA ALA A 122 8.89 1.72 -4.62
C ALA A 122 8.01 1.27 -3.45
N ASP A 123 6.73 1.60 -3.48
CA ASP A 123 5.82 1.45 -2.35
C ASP A 123 5.35 0.02 -2.11
N ILE A 124 5.10 -0.76 -3.16
CA ILE A 124 4.56 -2.12 -3.03
C ILE A 124 4.88 -3.02 -4.22
N ALA A 125 5.00 -4.32 -3.95
CA ALA A 125 5.31 -5.32 -4.95
C ALA A 125 4.08 -6.10 -5.38
N PHE A 126 4.02 -6.37 -6.68
CA PHE A 126 3.14 -7.39 -7.23
C PHE A 126 3.96 -8.39 -8.03
N ASN A 127 3.44 -9.61 -8.16
CA ASN A 127 4.08 -10.60 -9.01
C ASN A 127 4.21 -10.05 -10.43
N GLY A 128 5.44 -9.96 -10.93
CA GLY A 128 5.78 -9.40 -12.22
C GLY A 128 6.76 -10.25 -13.01
N GLU A 129 7.08 -11.46 -12.53
CA GLU A 129 7.86 -12.44 -13.28
C GLU A 129 6.95 -13.54 -13.81
N ASP A 130 7.26 -13.98 -15.03
CA ASP A 130 6.64 -15.12 -15.71
C ASP A 130 5.11 -14.97 -15.81
N ILE A 131 4.66 -13.76 -16.12
CA ILE A 131 3.25 -13.41 -16.20
C ILE A 131 2.73 -13.70 -17.60
N ASN A 132 1.85 -14.69 -17.70
CA ASN A 132 1.10 -14.96 -18.93
C ASN A 132 0.00 -13.92 -19.12
N SER A 133 0.04 -13.22 -20.25
CA SER A 133 -0.93 -12.19 -20.61
C SER A 133 -1.34 -12.28 -22.07
N ALA A 134 -2.49 -11.71 -22.40
CA ALA A 134 -2.94 -11.61 -23.77
C ALA A 134 -2.01 -10.69 -24.58
N LEU A 135 -1.63 -11.14 -25.77
CA LEU A 135 -0.83 -10.38 -26.73
C LEU A 135 -1.65 -10.11 -27.99
N ILE A 136 -1.22 -9.10 -28.75
CA ILE A 136 -1.90 -8.73 -30.00
C ILE A 136 -1.61 -9.79 -31.05
N GLY A 137 -2.56 -10.71 -31.24
CA GLY A 137 -2.53 -11.74 -32.26
C GLY A 137 -3.14 -11.28 -33.59
N THR A 138 -2.82 -10.10 -34.10
CA THR A 138 -3.41 -9.67 -35.39
C THR A 138 -2.38 -8.92 -36.23
N SER A 139 -2.39 -9.20 -37.54
CA SER A 139 -1.54 -8.51 -38.51
C SER A 139 -1.91 -7.04 -38.71
N LEU A 140 -3.10 -6.59 -38.23
CA LEU A 140 -3.53 -5.18 -38.29
C LEU A 140 -2.54 -4.23 -37.59
N TYR A 141 -1.77 -4.74 -36.63
CA TYR A 141 -0.83 -3.97 -35.81
C TYR A 141 0.65 -4.31 -36.08
N GLY A 142 0.97 -5.17 -37.06
CA GLY A 142 2.33 -5.56 -37.41
C GLY A 142 2.54 -7.06 -37.62
N ASN A 143 3.77 -7.49 -37.94
CA ASN A 143 4.11 -8.91 -38.13
C ASN A 143 3.99 -9.67 -36.80
N THR A 144 3.18 -10.74 -36.79
CA THR A 144 2.83 -11.56 -35.62
C THR A 144 3.80 -12.71 -35.35
N SER A 145 4.80 -12.94 -36.21
CA SER A 145 5.79 -14.00 -36.01
C SER A 145 6.67 -13.72 -34.79
N GLY A 146 6.50 -14.52 -33.73
CA GLY A 146 7.40 -14.57 -32.57
C GLY A 146 6.85 -14.03 -31.24
N TYR A 147 5.63 -13.49 -31.21
CA TYR A 147 5.05 -12.93 -29.98
C TYR A 147 4.10 -13.88 -29.25
N CYS A 148 3.29 -14.68 -29.95
CA CYS A 148 2.43 -15.67 -29.30
C CYS A 148 3.27 -16.92 -28.95
N SER A 149 3.50 -17.18 -27.66
CA SER A 149 4.38 -18.28 -27.20
C SER A 149 3.63 -19.45 -26.55
N THR A 150 2.42 -19.23 -26.01
CA THR A 150 1.69 -20.26 -25.25
C THR A 150 0.42 -20.78 -25.94
N SER A 151 -0.06 -20.13 -27.01
CA SER A 151 -1.11 -20.65 -27.89
C SER A 151 -1.07 -19.93 -29.25
N ALA A 152 -0.98 -20.69 -30.35
CA ALA A 152 -0.63 -20.21 -31.70
C ALA A 152 -1.84 -20.06 -32.64
N ASN A 153 -2.99 -19.60 -32.13
CA ASN A 153 -4.10 -19.14 -32.97
C ASN A 153 -4.44 -17.69 -32.63
N TYR A 154 -4.79 -16.88 -33.62
CA TYR A 154 -5.01 -15.44 -33.51
C TYR A 154 -6.07 -15.07 -32.46
N ASP A 155 -7.07 -15.93 -32.24
CA ASP A 155 -8.11 -15.77 -31.21
C ASP A 155 -7.62 -16.03 -29.78
N ASN A 156 -6.43 -16.63 -29.60
CA ASN A 156 -5.86 -17.04 -28.32
C ASN A 156 -4.35 -16.71 -28.25
N CYS A 157 -3.94 -15.52 -28.69
CA CYS A 157 -2.54 -15.13 -28.61
C CYS A 157 -2.19 -14.73 -27.17
N TYR A 158 -1.43 -15.60 -26.50
CA TYR A 158 -0.86 -15.33 -25.19
C TYR A 158 0.66 -15.40 -25.26
N GLY A 159 1.30 -14.66 -24.37
CA GLY A 159 2.72 -14.79 -24.12
C GLY A 159 3.07 -14.43 -22.70
N GLU A 160 4.24 -14.93 -22.30
CA GLU A 160 4.82 -14.70 -21.00
C GLU A 160 5.70 -13.45 -21.05
N GLY A 161 5.55 -12.59 -20.06
CA GLY A 161 6.35 -11.38 -19.90
C GLY A 161 6.76 -11.19 -18.45
N SER A 162 7.94 -10.60 -18.27
CA SER A 162 8.48 -10.24 -16.96
C SER A 162 8.83 -8.76 -16.93
N GLY A 163 8.45 -8.07 -15.84
CA GLY A 163 8.71 -6.65 -15.64
C GLY A 163 7.78 -6.03 -14.61
N THR A 164 8.20 -4.89 -14.05
CA THR A 164 7.32 -4.02 -13.25
C THR A 164 6.09 -3.55 -14.05
N SER A 165 6.19 -3.56 -15.39
CA SER A 165 5.07 -3.34 -16.30
C SER A 165 3.95 -4.37 -16.18
N MET A 166 4.23 -5.59 -15.68
CA MET A 166 3.26 -6.66 -15.43
C MET A 166 2.72 -6.60 -13.98
N SER A 167 3.53 -6.08 -13.05
CA SER A 167 3.13 -5.81 -11.67
C SER A 167 2.11 -4.65 -11.57
N ALA A 168 2.38 -3.52 -12.24
CA ALA A 168 1.54 -2.32 -12.19
C ALA A 168 0.05 -2.56 -12.54
N PRO A 169 -0.32 -3.29 -13.61
CA PRO A 169 -1.72 -3.57 -13.90
C PRO A 169 -2.38 -4.49 -12.86
N SER A 170 -1.61 -5.36 -12.19
CA SER A 170 -2.12 -6.17 -11.08
C SER A 170 -2.49 -5.29 -9.88
N ALA A 171 -1.68 -4.26 -9.58
CA ALA A 171 -2.02 -3.27 -8.56
C ALA A 171 -3.31 -2.52 -8.89
N VAL A 172 -3.49 -2.11 -10.15
CA VAL A 172 -4.74 -1.49 -10.59
C VAL A 172 -5.94 -2.42 -10.45
N GLY A 173 -5.77 -3.72 -10.72
CA GLY A 173 -6.81 -4.72 -10.46
C GLY A 173 -7.27 -4.73 -9.01
N VAL A 174 -6.33 -4.69 -8.05
CA VAL A 174 -6.66 -4.63 -6.62
C VAL A 174 -7.32 -3.32 -6.23
N LEU A 175 -6.81 -2.18 -6.71
CA LEU A 175 -7.43 -0.87 -6.48
C LEU A 175 -8.86 -0.80 -7.03
N ALA A 176 -9.14 -1.48 -8.15
CA ALA A 176 -10.48 -1.57 -8.74
C ALA A 176 -11.41 -2.42 -7.88
N LEU A 177 -10.94 -3.57 -7.39
CA LEU A 177 -11.69 -4.41 -6.45
C LEU A 177 -12.00 -3.64 -5.16
N LEU A 178 -11.03 -2.92 -4.62
CA LEU A 178 -11.20 -2.05 -3.46
C LEU A 178 -12.27 -0.97 -3.71
N LYS A 179 -12.26 -0.33 -4.88
CA LYS A 179 -13.29 0.67 -5.23
C LYS A 179 -14.69 0.05 -5.36
N MET A 180 -14.80 -1.19 -5.84
CA MET A 180 -16.09 -1.87 -5.97
C MET A 180 -16.65 -2.31 -4.63
N VAL A 181 -15.81 -2.79 -3.71
CA VAL A 181 -16.23 -3.26 -2.39
C VAL A 181 -16.41 -2.09 -1.42
N HIS A 182 -15.53 -1.08 -1.50
CA HIS A 182 -15.51 0.08 -0.62
C HIS A 182 -15.61 1.38 -1.45
N PRO A 183 -16.78 1.70 -2.04
CA PRO A 183 -16.95 2.81 -2.97
C PRO A 183 -16.69 4.19 -2.35
N ASP A 184 -16.79 4.31 -1.04
CA ASP A 184 -16.60 5.56 -0.30
C ASP A 184 -15.14 5.85 0.03
N LEU A 185 -14.22 4.92 -0.26
CA LEU A 185 -12.79 5.18 -0.10
C LEU A 185 -12.29 6.16 -1.16
N SER A 186 -11.48 7.10 -0.69
CA SER A 186 -10.66 7.94 -1.54
C SER A 186 -9.56 7.12 -2.23
N ALA A 187 -8.91 7.68 -3.23
CA ALA A 187 -7.77 7.09 -3.90
C ALA A 187 -6.64 6.76 -2.91
N LYS A 188 -6.34 7.69 -2.00
CA LYS A 188 -5.29 7.53 -0.99
C LYS A 188 -5.65 6.52 0.08
N GLU A 189 -6.92 6.46 0.51
CA GLU A 189 -7.38 5.43 1.45
C GLU A 189 -7.31 4.03 0.82
N ARG A 190 -7.65 3.87 -0.47
CA ARG A 190 -7.50 2.60 -1.20
C ARG A 190 -6.04 2.16 -1.28
N GLU A 191 -5.14 3.09 -1.62
CA GLU A 191 -3.70 2.83 -1.66
C GLU A 191 -3.16 2.43 -0.29
N ALA A 192 -3.53 3.17 0.75
CA ALA A 192 -3.10 2.88 2.11
C ALA A 192 -3.58 1.50 2.59
N MET A 193 -4.84 1.14 2.31
CA MET A 193 -5.37 -0.20 2.63
C MET A 193 -4.59 -1.31 1.92
N MET A 194 -4.22 -1.08 0.66
CA MET A 194 -3.41 -2.05 -0.10
C MET A 194 -1.98 -2.16 0.46
N LEU A 195 -1.36 -1.04 0.82
CA LEU A 195 -0.02 -0.99 1.42
C LEU A 195 -0.01 -1.67 2.78
N SER A 196 -0.96 -1.34 3.63
CA SER A 196 -0.92 -1.75 5.02
C SER A 196 -1.28 -3.22 5.26
N THR A 197 -1.90 -3.86 4.27
CA THR A 197 -2.20 -5.30 4.27
C THR A 197 -1.15 -6.12 3.51
N ALA A 198 -0.13 -5.47 2.94
CA ALA A 198 0.98 -6.14 2.29
C ALA A 198 1.73 -7.03 3.30
N ALA A 199 2.27 -8.14 2.79
CA ALA A 199 3.11 -9.01 3.59
C ALA A 199 4.56 -8.50 3.57
N PRO A 200 5.16 -8.23 4.74
CA PRO A 200 6.56 -7.82 4.82
C PRO A 200 7.45 -9.05 4.55
N TYR A 201 8.01 -9.16 3.34
CA TYR A 201 8.92 -10.24 2.94
C TYR A 201 10.37 -9.88 3.32
N GLU A 202 10.63 -9.71 4.62
CA GLU A 202 11.96 -9.33 5.14
C GLU A 202 13.01 -10.45 4.99
N LEU A 203 12.54 -11.70 5.02
CA LEU A 203 13.35 -12.90 4.87
C LEU A 203 12.93 -13.68 3.60
N ASN A 204 13.88 -14.32 2.94
CA ASN A 204 13.62 -15.24 1.85
C ASN A 204 13.21 -16.63 2.36
N GLY A 205 12.90 -17.55 1.43
CA GLY A 205 12.52 -18.94 1.74
C GLY A 205 13.58 -19.77 2.48
N HIS A 206 14.78 -19.22 2.70
CA HIS A 206 15.88 -19.82 3.47
C HIS A 206 16.12 -19.12 4.81
N GLY A 207 15.23 -18.20 5.22
CA GLY A 207 15.36 -17.44 6.48
C GLY A 207 16.46 -16.39 6.47
N GLN A 208 16.99 -16.01 5.31
CA GLN A 208 18.01 -14.98 5.15
C GLN A 208 17.38 -13.65 4.75
N ALA A 209 18.02 -12.53 5.11
CA ALA A 209 17.57 -11.20 4.66
C ALA A 209 17.32 -11.18 3.14
N SER A 210 16.06 -10.91 2.78
CA SER A 210 15.60 -10.85 1.41
C SER A 210 16.28 -9.71 0.65
N ARG A 211 16.07 -9.66 -0.66
CA ARG A 211 16.53 -8.48 -1.41
C ARG A 211 15.76 -7.24 -0.99
N ALA A 212 14.45 -7.35 -0.72
CA ALA A 212 13.60 -6.25 -0.29
C ALA A 212 14.17 -5.54 0.94
N SER A 213 14.53 -6.32 1.96
CA SER A 213 15.08 -5.79 3.23
C SER A 213 16.46 -5.14 3.06
N LYS A 214 17.23 -5.54 2.05
CA LYS A 214 18.58 -5.00 1.79
C LYS A 214 18.60 -3.70 1.01
N VAL A 215 17.68 -3.52 0.05
CA VAL A 215 17.73 -2.39 -0.89
C VAL A 215 16.80 -1.24 -0.51
N GLY A 216 16.02 -1.39 0.55
CA GLY A 216 15.00 -0.42 0.93
C GLY A 216 13.81 -0.54 -0.02
N TYR A 217 12.73 -1.08 0.50
CA TYR A 217 11.51 -1.38 -0.24
C TYR A 217 10.32 -1.01 0.63
N GLY A 218 9.22 -0.56 0.03
CA GLY A 218 8.04 -0.11 0.75
C GLY A 218 7.33 -1.22 1.54
N ALA A 219 6.01 -1.28 1.48
CA ALA A 219 5.19 -2.11 2.36
C ALA A 219 5.35 -3.64 2.18
N GLY A 220 6.05 -4.09 1.15
CA GLY A 220 6.27 -5.51 0.84
C GLY A 220 5.42 -5.98 -0.35
N VAL A 221 5.04 -7.26 -0.37
CA VAL A 221 4.26 -7.84 -1.49
C VAL A 221 2.78 -7.75 -1.18
N ALA A 222 2.00 -7.28 -2.14
CA ALA A 222 0.57 -7.04 -1.98
C ALA A 222 -0.21 -8.31 -1.62
N ASN A 223 -1.15 -8.15 -0.70
CA ASN A 223 -2.12 -9.18 -0.34
C ASN A 223 -3.53 -8.70 -0.68
N ALA A 224 -3.96 -8.97 -1.92
CA ALA A 224 -5.26 -8.53 -2.42
C ALA A 224 -6.43 -9.02 -1.56
N TYR A 225 -6.36 -10.25 -1.02
CA TYR A 225 -7.43 -10.82 -0.21
C TYR A 225 -7.62 -10.01 1.09
N ASN A 226 -6.54 -9.76 1.82
CA ASN A 226 -6.60 -8.97 3.05
C ASN A 226 -6.99 -7.52 2.77
N ALA A 227 -6.45 -6.91 1.70
CA ALA A 227 -6.84 -5.56 1.30
C ALA A 227 -8.36 -5.43 1.09
N ILE A 228 -8.97 -6.37 0.36
CA ILE A 228 -10.39 -6.29 0.01
C ILE A 228 -11.31 -6.64 1.19
N ARG A 229 -10.89 -7.56 2.07
CA ARG A 229 -11.70 -8.02 3.20
C ARG A 229 -11.70 -7.06 4.39
N ASN A 230 -10.64 -6.28 4.55
CA ASN A 230 -10.53 -5.34 5.65
C ASN A 230 -11.36 -4.08 5.36
N ASP A 231 -12.00 -3.54 6.40
CA ASP A 231 -12.61 -2.22 6.37
C ASP A 231 -11.55 -1.21 6.84
N ALA A 232 -11.42 -0.08 6.15
CA ALA A 232 -10.45 0.97 6.45
C ALA A 232 -10.66 1.55 7.85
N LEU A 233 -11.89 1.47 8.36
CA LEU A 233 -12.26 1.89 9.71
C LEU A 233 -12.31 0.75 10.70
N ALA A 234 -12.29 -0.52 10.28
CA ALA A 234 -12.24 -1.59 11.25
C ALA A 234 -10.88 -1.62 11.94
N ILE A 235 -10.91 -1.61 13.27
CA ILE A 235 -9.77 -2.02 14.08
C ILE A 235 -9.89 -3.55 14.21
N ASP A 236 -9.31 -4.25 13.24
CA ASP A 236 -9.32 -5.71 13.12
C ASP A 236 -8.40 -6.41 14.12
N SER A 237 -7.35 -5.71 14.54
CA SER A 237 -6.36 -6.17 15.50
C SER A 237 -5.89 -5.03 16.40
N VAL A 238 -5.59 -5.38 17.64
CA VAL A 238 -4.90 -4.51 18.61
C VAL A 238 -3.73 -5.32 19.16
N ASN A 239 -2.51 -4.92 18.83
CA ASN A 239 -1.29 -5.50 19.38
C ASN A 239 -0.83 -4.64 20.55
N VAL A 240 -0.65 -5.29 21.70
CA VAL A 240 -0.20 -4.66 22.94
C VAL A 240 1.10 -5.34 23.35
N GLN A 241 2.14 -4.54 23.49
CA GLN A 241 3.44 -4.98 23.99
C GLN A 241 3.80 -4.12 25.20
N HIS A 242 4.33 -4.72 26.27
CA HIS A 242 4.89 -3.89 27.33
C HIS A 242 6.04 -3.07 26.74
N ARG A 243 6.13 -1.78 27.08
CA ARG A 243 7.08 -0.85 26.42
C ARG A 243 8.53 -1.32 26.47
N TYR A 244 8.86 -2.06 27.51
CA TYR A 244 10.20 -2.59 27.79
C TYR A 244 10.26 -4.12 27.74
N GLU A 245 9.28 -4.81 27.13
CA GLU A 245 9.25 -6.28 27.05
C GLU A 245 10.56 -6.91 26.55
N GLU A 246 11.22 -6.26 25.58
CA GLU A 246 12.48 -6.73 24.99
C GLU A 246 13.74 -6.44 25.85
N PHE A 247 13.59 -5.83 27.03
CA PHE A 247 14.71 -5.47 27.90
C PHE A 247 15.13 -6.67 28.76
N VAL A 248 15.72 -7.67 28.10
CA VAL A 248 16.02 -8.98 28.70
C VAL A 248 17.51 -9.19 29.03
N SER A 249 18.40 -8.27 28.61
CA SER A 249 19.82 -8.36 28.96
C SER A 249 20.12 -7.71 30.31
N PRO A 250 21.17 -8.16 31.04
CA PRO A 250 21.53 -7.58 32.34
C PRO A 250 21.76 -6.06 32.32
N ALA A 251 22.29 -5.53 31.21
CA ALA A 251 22.50 -4.08 31.06
C ALA A 251 21.18 -3.32 30.86
N GLN A 252 20.23 -3.89 30.11
CA GLN A 252 18.91 -3.32 29.91
C GLN A 252 18.08 -3.37 31.19
N GLU A 253 18.14 -4.47 31.95
CA GLU A 253 17.49 -4.59 33.25
C GLU A 253 18.03 -3.54 34.24
N ALA A 254 19.36 -3.40 34.34
CA ALA A 254 19.97 -2.38 35.19
C ALA A 254 19.60 -0.95 34.78
N TYR A 255 19.53 -0.68 33.46
CA TYR A 255 19.02 0.58 32.95
C TYR A 255 17.57 0.81 33.37
N LEU A 256 16.71 -0.21 33.25
CA LEU A 256 15.30 -0.11 33.60
C LEU A 256 15.13 0.12 35.11
N THR A 257 15.95 -0.50 35.97
CA THR A 257 15.98 -0.22 37.42
C THR A 257 16.21 1.26 37.69
N GLN A 258 17.23 1.85 37.08
CA GLN A 258 17.55 3.27 37.26
C GLN A 258 16.47 4.17 36.64
N MET A 259 15.89 3.75 35.51
CA MET A 259 14.84 4.51 34.84
C MET A 259 13.55 4.57 35.66
N ILE A 260 13.17 3.49 36.35
CA ILE A 260 11.98 3.44 37.21
C ILE A 260 12.06 4.45 38.35
N GLU A 261 13.26 4.72 38.89
CA GLU A 261 13.45 5.75 39.93
C GLU A 261 13.10 7.16 39.44
N VAL A 262 13.33 7.44 38.14
CA VAL A 262 13.08 8.75 37.52
C VAL A 262 11.69 8.82 36.88
N VAL A 263 11.20 7.70 36.36
CA VAL A 263 9.91 7.55 35.69
C VAL A 263 9.14 6.41 36.36
N PRO A 264 8.46 6.67 37.50
CA PRO A 264 7.77 5.63 38.26
C PRO A 264 6.68 4.88 37.48
N THR A 265 6.17 5.48 36.39
CA THR A 265 5.15 4.87 35.53
C THR A 265 5.72 3.92 34.47
N ALA A 266 7.04 3.71 34.42
CA ALA A 266 7.71 2.92 33.38
C ALA A 266 7.16 1.49 33.26
N CYS A 267 6.81 0.85 34.38
CA CYS A 267 6.20 -0.48 34.42
C CYS A 267 4.70 -0.53 34.08
N SER A 268 4.09 0.63 33.81
CA SER A 268 2.70 0.76 33.39
C SER A 268 2.56 1.31 31.97
N MET A 269 3.66 1.37 31.22
CA MET A 269 3.67 1.86 29.84
C MET A 269 3.61 0.72 28.84
N TYR A 270 2.69 0.83 27.90
CA TYR A 270 2.47 -0.17 26.85
C TYR A 270 2.54 0.48 25.47
N ASN A 271 3.24 -0.17 24.55
CA ASN A 271 3.15 0.15 23.13
C ASN A 271 1.87 -0.50 22.60
N VAL A 272 0.97 0.30 22.03
CA VAL A 272 -0.31 -0.17 21.51
C VAL A 272 -0.40 0.20 20.04
N GLN A 273 -0.52 -0.82 19.19
CA GLN A 273 -0.67 -0.71 17.74
C GLN A 273 -2.02 -1.30 17.32
N PHE A 274 -2.72 -0.67 16.38
CA PHE A 274 -4.11 -1.03 16.10
C PHE A 274 -4.53 -0.78 14.66
N GLY A 275 -5.46 -1.61 14.18
CA GLY A 275 -5.99 -1.56 12.82
C GLY A 275 -4.97 -1.99 11.77
N SER A 276 -5.37 -1.95 10.50
CA SER A 276 -4.51 -2.44 9.43
C SER A 276 -3.47 -1.42 8.98
N LEU A 277 -3.71 -0.12 9.14
CA LEU A 277 -2.81 0.94 8.67
C LEU A 277 -1.48 0.93 9.45
N GLN A 278 -0.39 1.38 8.83
CA GLN A 278 0.95 1.47 9.46
C GLN A 278 1.48 2.91 9.57
N HIS A 279 0.85 3.83 8.83
CA HIS A 279 1.26 5.23 8.67
C HIS A 279 0.02 6.14 8.62
N HIS A 280 0.26 7.44 8.67
CA HIS A 280 -0.80 8.44 8.54
C HIS A 280 -1.46 8.37 7.16
N VAL A 281 -2.79 8.47 7.16
CA VAL A 281 -3.61 8.58 5.96
C VAL A 281 -4.54 9.77 6.13
N SER A 282 -4.52 10.69 5.17
CA SER A 282 -5.33 11.90 5.21
C SER A 282 -6.82 11.55 5.39
N GLY A 283 -7.46 12.20 6.37
CA GLY A 283 -8.87 11.98 6.69
C GLY A 283 -9.12 10.83 7.68
N ILE A 284 -8.11 10.02 8.02
CA ILE A 284 -8.20 8.97 9.03
C ILE A 284 -7.49 9.42 10.31
N SER A 285 -8.17 9.27 11.44
CA SER A 285 -7.61 9.50 12.77
C SER A 285 -8.05 8.41 13.74
N TYR A 286 -7.41 8.34 14.89
CA TYR A 286 -7.70 7.36 15.92
C TYR A 286 -7.83 8.03 17.28
N ASN A 287 -8.89 7.68 17.99
CA ASN A 287 -9.14 8.08 19.37
C ASN A 287 -8.67 6.95 20.28
N ILE A 288 -7.74 7.25 21.18
CA ILE A 288 -7.34 6.38 22.28
C ILE A 288 -7.97 6.91 23.55
N MET A 289 -8.93 6.17 24.06
CA MET A 289 -9.79 6.57 25.15
C MET A 289 -9.43 5.76 26.38
N GLN A 290 -9.23 6.41 27.52
CA GLN A 290 -8.82 5.78 28.78
C GLN A 290 -9.85 6.05 29.88
N THR A 291 -10.06 5.07 30.76
CA THR A 291 -11.03 5.16 31.85
C THR A 291 -10.68 4.23 33.02
N ASN A 292 -11.20 4.54 34.21
CA ASN A 292 -11.25 3.62 35.35
C ASN A 292 -12.63 3.00 35.58
N ALA A 293 -13.64 3.40 34.80
CA ALA A 293 -14.99 2.91 34.96
C ALA A 293 -15.07 1.40 34.66
N THR A 294 -15.85 0.68 35.47
CA THR A 294 -16.13 -0.75 35.27
C THR A 294 -17.39 -0.93 34.41
N GLY A 295 -17.54 -2.13 33.81
CA GLY A 295 -18.67 -2.45 32.94
C GLY A 295 -18.31 -2.47 31.45
N ASN A 296 -19.32 -2.58 30.58
CA ASN A 296 -19.11 -2.70 29.14
C ASN A 296 -18.46 -1.43 28.56
N ILE A 297 -17.30 -1.57 27.92
CA ILE A 297 -16.48 -0.48 27.37
C ILE A 297 -17.25 0.43 26.39
N SER A 298 -18.27 -0.08 25.71
CA SER A 298 -19.09 0.70 24.78
C SER A 298 -20.03 1.68 25.48
N SER A 299 -20.19 1.57 26.79
CA SER A 299 -21.16 2.34 27.59
C SER A 299 -20.54 3.17 28.71
N VAL A 300 -19.22 3.09 28.90
CA VAL A 300 -18.52 3.85 29.93
C VAL A 300 -18.21 5.27 29.45
N SER A 301 -18.12 6.19 30.40
CA SER A 301 -17.50 7.50 30.15
C SER A 301 -15.98 7.36 30.15
N PHE A 302 -15.33 7.98 29.17
CA PHE A 302 -13.88 8.05 29.11
C PHE A 302 -13.37 9.33 29.75
N ASP A 303 -12.40 9.18 30.63
CA ASP A 303 -11.81 10.28 31.42
C ASP A 303 -10.76 11.05 30.60
N LYS A 304 -10.11 10.36 29.66
CA LYS A 304 -9.07 10.91 28.79
C LYS A 304 -9.22 10.37 27.37
N THR A 305 -9.11 11.24 26.38
CA THR A 305 -9.04 10.86 24.96
C THR A 305 -7.82 11.49 24.33
N ILE A 306 -7.00 10.70 23.66
CA ILE A 306 -5.85 11.12 22.87
C ILE A 306 -6.19 10.89 21.41
N VAL A 307 -5.97 11.89 20.55
CA VAL A 307 -6.15 11.74 19.10
C VAL A 307 -4.80 11.60 18.44
N THR A 308 -4.66 10.63 17.55
CA THR A 308 -3.46 10.41 16.73
C THR A 308 -3.88 10.18 15.28
N ASP A 309 -3.01 10.55 14.36
CA ASP A 309 -3.14 10.32 12.93
C ASP A 309 -2.37 9.08 12.46
N VAL A 310 -1.56 8.48 13.34
CA VAL A 310 -0.87 7.21 13.13
C VAL A 310 -1.43 6.10 14.03
N PRO A 311 -1.52 4.86 13.53
CA PRO A 311 -2.17 3.70 14.19
C PRO A 311 -1.33 3.06 15.32
N ARG A 312 -0.59 3.87 16.05
CA ARG A 312 0.24 3.44 17.18
C ARG A 312 0.34 4.54 18.23
N THR A 313 0.41 4.14 19.49
CA THR A 313 0.65 5.07 20.59
C THR A 313 1.30 4.37 21.79
N ILE A 314 1.68 5.16 22.79
CA ILE A 314 2.08 4.67 24.10
C ILE A 314 0.92 4.94 25.06
N VAL A 315 0.46 3.91 25.75
CA VAL A 315 -0.59 4.02 26.76
C VAL A 315 0.03 3.85 28.15
N ASP A 316 -0.19 4.85 29.01
CA ASP A 316 0.13 4.80 30.43
C ASP A 316 -1.11 4.35 31.20
N THR A 317 -0.99 3.22 31.90
CA THR A 317 -2.05 2.58 32.68
C THR A 317 -1.97 2.85 34.19
N THR A 318 -1.04 3.68 34.67
CA THR A 318 -0.91 4.01 36.10
C THR A 318 -2.16 4.73 36.62
N THR A 319 -2.72 5.64 35.82
CA THR A 319 -3.91 6.42 36.21
C THR A 319 -5.21 5.78 35.71
N TYR A 320 -5.20 5.17 34.52
CA TYR A 320 -6.40 4.62 33.89
C TYR A 320 -6.18 3.15 33.55
N LEU A 321 -6.93 2.28 34.22
CA LEU A 321 -6.73 0.83 34.14
C LEU A 321 -7.26 0.20 32.84
N ARG A 322 -8.10 0.93 32.10
CA ARG A 322 -8.68 0.45 30.84
C ARG A 322 -8.44 1.45 29.73
N ALA A 323 -8.24 0.93 28.54
CA ALA A 323 -8.16 1.73 27.32
C ALA A 323 -8.99 1.10 26.22
N ALA A 324 -9.44 1.94 25.29
CA ALA A 324 -10.10 1.52 24.08
C ALA A 324 -9.62 2.40 22.92
N VAL A 325 -9.66 1.83 21.73
CA VAL A 325 -9.31 2.53 20.49
C VAL A 325 -10.51 2.58 19.57
N GLN A 326 -10.61 3.67 18.82
CA GLN A 326 -11.67 3.88 17.84
C GLN A 326 -11.07 4.61 16.64
N SER A 327 -11.34 4.12 15.44
CA SER A 327 -10.94 4.81 14.22
C SER A 327 -12.02 5.81 13.82
N CYS A 328 -11.61 6.88 13.14
CA CYS A 328 -12.52 7.89 12.62
C CYS A 328 -12.11 8.31 11.21
N LYS A 329 -13.10 8.50 10.35
CA LYS A 329 -12.95 9.05 9.01
C LYS A 329 -13.68 10.38 8.91
N ASN A 330 -12.93 11.45 8.65
CA ASN A 330 -13.47 12.81 8.52
C ASN A 330 -14.42 13.19 9.67
N GLY A 331 -14.07 12.79 10.90
CA GLY A 331 -14.86 13.04 12.11
C GLY A 331 -16.00 12.05 12.40
N THR A 332 -16.29 11.11 11.50
CA THR A 332 -17.24 10.02 11.75
C THR A 332 -16.48 8.80 12.25
N CYS A 333 -16.79 8.32 13.45
CA CYS A 333 -16.05 7.25 14.09
C CYS A 333 -16.77 5.90 14.01
N GLY A 334 -15.97 4.83 13.91
CA GLY A 334 -16.44 3.44 13.89
C GLY A 334 -16.67 2.89 15.30
N ASP A 335 -16.62 1.57 15.42
CA ASP A 335 -16.79 0.89 16.70
C ASP A 335 -15.63 1.12 17.67
N ILE A 336 -15.94 1.04 18.96
CA ILE A 336 -14.95 1.11 20.04
C ILE A 336 -14.42 -0.29 20.29
N VAL A 337 -13.10 -0.46 20.24
CA VAL A 337 -12.41 -1.73 20.49
C VAL A 337 -11.60 -1.61 21.79
N GLU A 338 -11.90 -2.47 22.76
CA GLU A 338 -11.14 -2.50 24.03
C GLU A 338 -9.71 -2.98 23.79
N VAL A 339 -8.76 -2.33 24.46
CA VAL A 339 -7.35 -2.73 24.48
C VAL A 339 -7.16 -3.72 25.61
N ASP A 340 -6.79 -4.95 25.27
CA ASP A 340 -6.52 -5.99 26.25
C ASP A 340 -5.02 -6.03 26.62
N PHE A 341 -4.72 -5.62 27.86
CA PHE A 341 -3.36 -5.63 28.40
C PHE A 341 -2.99 -6.96 29.07
N SER A 342 -3.93 -7.90 29.23
CA SER A 342 -3.70 -9.11 30.04
C SER A 342 -2.71 -10.10 29.43
N HIS A 343 -2.44 -9.97 28.12
CA HIS A 343 -1.57 -10.85 27.37
C HIS A 343 -0.15 -10.32 27.15
N SER A 344 0.15 -9.09 27.57
CA SER A 344 1.51 -8.53 27.44
C SER A 344 2.45 -9.11 28.49
N VAL A 345 3.73 -9.30 28.11
CA VAL A 345 4.75 -9.81 29.03
C VAL A 345 5.53 -8.64 29.62
N SER A 346 5.39 -8.43 30.93
CA SER A 346 6.17 -7.42 31.63
C SER A 346 7.59 -7.93 31.93
N PRO A 347 8.61 -7.06 31.94
CA PRO A 347 9.92 -7.39 32.47
C PRO A 347 9.81 -7.85 33.92
N SER A 348 10.65 -8.79 34.32
CA SER A 348 10.70 -9.34 35.69
C SER A 348 10.74 -8.27 36.79
N ILE A 349 11.45 -7.17 36.54
CA ILE A 349 11.55 -6.03 37.47
C ILE A 349 10.24 -5.27 37.69
N CYS A 350 9.29 -5.41 36.77
CA CYS A 350 7.97 -4.79 36.84
C CYS A 350 6.90 -5.70 37.48
N GLU A 351 7.24 -6.94 37.84
CA GLU A 351 6.33 -7.91 38.48
C GLU A 351 6.34 -7.81 40.03
N GLY A 352 7.06 -6.83 40.59
CA GLY A 352 7.37 -6.68 42.02
C GLY A 352 6.30 -6.01 42.88
#